data_AF-A0AAQ4ER27-F1
#
_entry.id   AF-A0AAQ4ER27-F1
#
_cell.length_a   1.000
_cell.length_b   1.000
_cell.length_c   1.000
_cell.angle_alpha   90.00
_cell.angle_beta   90.00
_cell.angle_gamma   90.00
#
_symmetry.space_group_name_H-M   'P 1'
#
loop_
_entity.id
_entity.type
_entity.pdbx_description
1 polymer ?
#
loop_
_entity_poly.entity_id
_entity_poly.type
_entity_poly.pdbx_seq_one_letter_code
_entity_poly.pdbx_strand_id
1 'polypeptide(L)'
;MKWFYDHGHQVVGVEIAEKPVRDFFHENNLPVVESHCSATESKNFQSLDGRLIVYCTDIFAFLSSQPPPMDVVWDRASLCIMASQKERLSRYVELMKSVLAPGYMYILTTFRHDNSSFTGDIATLTKVCELVNGVTVTGIPSLYEVTWCIRG
;
A
#
# COMPACT_ATOMS: atom_id res chain seq x y z
N MET A 1 -0.81 -9.41 0.83
CA MET A 1 -2.24 -9.52 1.23
C MET A 1 -2.62 -10.87 1.82
N LYS A 2 -2.45 -11.99 1.10
CA LYS A 2 -2.97 -13.31 1.49
C LYS A 2 -2.62 -13.71 2.92
N TRP A 3 -1.37 -13.50 3.34
CA TRP A 3 -0.93 -13.79 4.70
C TRP A 3 -1.80 -13.09 5.77
N PHE A 4 -2.05 -11.79 5.66
CA PHE A 4 -2.90 -11.06 6.62
C PHE A 4 -4.35 -11.57 6.59
N TYR A 5 -4.88 -11.81 5.40
CA TYR A 5 -6.22 -12.36 5.23
C TYR A 5 -6.38 -13.74 5.87
N ASP A 6 -5.38 -14.62 5.74
CA ASP A 6 -5.38 -15.96 6.33
C ASP A 6 -5.27 -15.93 7.86
N HIS A 7 -4.69 -14.88 8.42
CA HIS A 7 -4.61 -14.65 9.85
C HIS A 7 -5.83 -13.90 10.42
N GLY A 8 -6.90 -13.78 9.62
CA GLY A 8 -8.19 -13.25 10.08
C GLY A 8 -8.37 -11.74 9.97
N HIS A 9 -7.37 -11.00 9.50
CA HIS A 9 -7.45 -9.54 9.40
C HIS A 9 -8.37 -9.07 8.25
N GLN A 10 -8.84 -7.82 8.35
CA GLN A 10 -9.42 -7.09 7.23
C GLN A 10 -8.30 -6.45 6.42
N VAL A 11 -8.31 -6.64 5.11
CA VAL A 11 -7.22 -6.26 4.21
C VAL A 11 -7.77 -5.40 3.09
N VAL A 12 -7.17 -4.22 2.91
CA VAL A 12 -7.44 -3.31 1.80
C VAL A 12 -6.19 -3.18 0.94
N GLY A 13 -6.33 -3.52 -0.34
CA GLY A 13 -5.31 -3.28 -1.35
C GLY A 13 -5.69 -2.15 -2.28
N VAL A 14 -4.68 -1.46 -2.81
CA VAL A 14 -4.84 -0.47 -3.86
C VAL A 14 -3.81 -0.77 -4.94
N GLU A 15 -4.28 -0.92 -6.17
CA GLU A 15 -3.45 -1.24 -7.31
C GLU A 15 -4.06 -0.53 -8.52
N ILE A 16 -3.27 0.11 -9.37
CA ILE A 16 -3.80 0.81 -10.53
C ILE A 16 -4.07 -0.14 -11.70
N ALA A 17 -3.31 -1.23 -11.79
CA ALA A 17 -3.41 -2.21 -12.87
C ALA A 17 -4.36 -3.38 -12.52
N GLU A 18 -5.40 -3.56 -13.32
CA GLU A 18 -6.39 -4.64 -13.09
C GLU A 18 -5.77 -6.05 -13.18
N LYS A 19 -4.78 -6.25 -14.07
CA LYS A 19 -4.19 -7.58 -14.30
C LYS A 19 -3.54 -8.17 -13.03
N PRO A 20 -2.61 -7.49 -12.33
CA PRO A 20 -2.07 -7.97 -11.06
C PRO A 20 -3.12 -8.28 -10.00
N VAL A 21 -4.22 -7.51 -9.95
CA VAL A 21 -5.32 -7.77 -9.02
C VAL A 21 -5.99 -9.10 -9.36
N ARG A 22 -6.34 -9.33 -10.62
CA ARG A 22 -6.95 -10.59 -11.06
C ARG A 22 -6.03 -11.78 -10.83
N ASP A 23 -4.77 -11.64 -11.24
CA ASP A 23 -3.76 -12.68 -11.06
C ASP A 23 -3.62 -13.02 -9.57
N PHE A 24 -3.60 -12.03 -8.68
CA PHE A 24 -3.56 -12.26 -7.23
C PHE A 24 -4.73 -13.12 -6.74
N PHE A 25 -5.98 -12.79 -7.09
CA PHE A 25 -7.14 -13.58 -6.65
C PHE A 25 -7.11 -15.01 -7.22
N HIS A 26 -6.72 -15.15 -8.48
CA HIS A 26 -6.59 -16.43 -9.16
C HIS A 26 -5.49 -17.31 -8.55
N GLU A 27 -4.27 -16.80 -8.41
CA GLU A 27 -3.10 -17.51 -7.86
C GLU A 27 -3.32 -17.95 -6.41
N ASN A 28 -4.10 -17.19 -5.65
CA ASN A 28 -4.39 -17.48 -4.25
C ASN A 28 -5.66 -18.33 -4.05
N ASN A 29 -6.30 -18.79 -5.15
CA ASN A 29 -7.56 -19.54 -5.13
C ASN A 29 -8.66 -18.84 -4.32
N LEU A 30 -8.77 -17.52 -4.46
CA LEU A 30 -9.76 -16.71 -3.76
C LEU A 30 -10.92 -16.37 -4.71
N PRO A 31 -12.13 -16.89 -4.47
CA PRO A 31 -13.31 -16.45 -5.21
C PRO A 31 -13.52 -14.95 -5.01
N VAL A 32 -13.83 -14.24 -6.10
CA VAL A 32 -13.87 -12.78 -6.13
C VAL A 32 -15.22 -12.26 -6.61
N VAL A 33 -15.70 -11.21 -5.97
CA VAL A 33 -16.87 -10.42 -6.38
C VAL A 33 -16.35 -9.10 -6.92
N GLU A 34 -16.74 -8.77 -8.15
CA GLU A 34 -16.39 -7.51 -8.79
C GLU A 34 -17.51 -6.49 -8.62
N SER A 35 -17.15 -5.25 -8.31
CA SER A 35 -18.08 -4.13 -8.21
C SER A 35 -17.44 -2.84 -8.71
N HIS A 36 -18.25 -1.81 -8.92
CA HIS A 36 -17.76 -0.47 -9.29
C HIS A 36 -18.02 0.49 -8.14
N CYS A 37 -17.02 1.29 -7.76
CA CYS A 37 -17.16 2.37 -6.80
C CYS A 37 -17.13 3.71 -7.52
N SER A 38 -18.23 4.44 -7.47
CA SER A 38 -18.35 5.77 -8.10
C SER A 38 -17.50 6.84 -7.40
N ALA A 39 -17.28 6.73 -6.08
CA ALA A 39 -16.51 7.74 -5.33
C ALA A 39 -15.03 7.80 -5.76
N THR A 40 -14.47 6.67 -6.19
CA THR A 40 -13.07 6.51 -6.60
C THR A 40 -12.92 6.20 -8.09
N GLU A 41 -14.04 6.20 -8.83
CA GLU A 41 -14.13 5.71 -10.22
C GLU A 41 -13.35 4.39 -10.41
N SER A 42 -13.49 3.50 -9.44
CA SER A 42 -12.64 2.30 -9.31
C SER A 42 -13.42 1.02 -9.51
N LYS A 43 -12.74 0.04 -10.09
CA LYS A 43 -13.20 -1.34 -10.11
C LYS A 43 -12.69 -2.06 -8.86
N ASN A 44 -13.60 -2.60 -8.07
CA ASN A 44 -13.26 -3.24 -6.80
C ASN A 44 -13.36 -4.76 -6.93
N PHE A 45 -12.39 -5.44 -6.34
CA PHE A 45 -12.30 -6.90 -6.28
C PHE A 45 -12.34 -7.32 -4.82
N GLN A 46 -13.38 -8.07 -4.42
CA GLN A 46 -13.64 -8.39 -3.02
C GLN A 46 -13.77 -9.90 -2.79
N SER A 47 -13.23 -10.41 -1.67
CA SER A 47 -13.47 -11.79 -1.23
C SER A 47 -14.94 -12.00 -0.83
N LEU A 48 -15.43 -13.25 -0.91
CA LEU A 48 -16.84 -13.55 -0.56
C LEU A 48 -17.25 -13.14 0.86
N ASP A 49 -16.31 -13.21 1.81
CA ASP A 49 -16.53 -12.80 3.20
C ASP A 49 -16.31 -11.30 3.44
N GLY A 50 -15.96 -10.55 2.40
CA GLY A 50 -15.75 -9.11 2.41
C GLY A 50 -14.50 -8.63 3.14
N ARG A 51 -13.70 -9.52 3.75
CA ARG A 51 -12.52 -9.14 4.54
C ARG A 51 -11.36 -8.68 3.69
N LEU A 52 -11.26 -9.13 2.44
CA LEU A 52 -10.26 -8.64 1.50
C LEU A 52 -10.94 -7.83 0.40
N ILE A 53 -10.51 -6.58 0.22
CA ILE A 53 -10.96 -5.70 -0.85
C ILE A 53 -9.74 -5.11 -1.54
N VAL A 54 -9.70 -5.17 -2.87
CA VAL A 54 -8.68 -4.49 -3.68
C VAL A 54 -9.35 -3.47 -4.59
N TYR A 55 -8.99 -2.20 -4.41
CA TYR A 55 -9.45 -1.09 -5.23
C TYR A 55 -8.52 -0.93 -6.43
N CYS A 56 -9.05 -1.15 -7.63
CA CYS A 56 -8.33 -0.92 -8.87
C CYS A 56 -8.38 0.59 -9.22
N THR A 57 -7.48 1.39 -8.66
CA THR A 57 -7.45 2.86 -8.82
C THR A 57 -6.08 3.44 -8.46
N ASP A 58 -5.92 4.74 -8.72
CA ASP A 58 -4.77 5.50 -8.27
C ASP A 58 -4.76 5.67 -6.74
N ILE A 59 -3.59 5.54 -6.12
CA ILE A 59 -3.44 5.62 -4.66
C ILE A 59 -3.82 6.99 -4.10
N PHE A 60 -3.57 8.08 -4.84
CA PHE A 60 -3.99 9.41 -4.39
C PHE A 60 -5.51 9.56 -4.47
N ALA A 61 -6.15 9.00 -5.50
CA ALA A 61 -7.61 8.96 -5.59
C ALA A 61 -8.22 8.18 -4.42
N PHE A 62 -7.67 7.00 -4.11
CA PHE A 62 -8.09 6.20 -2.96
C PHE A 62 -7.91 6.95 -1.64
N LEU A 63 -6.71 7.48 -1.34
CA LEU A 63 -6.48 8.18 -0.07
C LEU A 63 -7.33 9.46 0.04
N SER A 64 -7.55 10.17 -1.08
CA SER A 64 -8.38 11.38 -1.12
C SER A 64 -9.87 11.08 -0.92
N SER A 65 -10.33 9.85 -1.17
CA SER A 65 -11.70 9.44 -0.87
C SER A 65 -11.96 9.23 0.63
N GLN A 66 -10.98 9.52 1.48
CA GLN A 66 -11.05 9.41 2.94
C GLN A 66 -11.49 8.00 3.40
N PRO A 67 -10.69 6.96 3.09
CA PRO A 67 -10.99 5.62 3.55
C PRO A 67 -10.98 5.57 5.09
N PRO A 68 -11.61 4.55 5.70
CA PRO A 68 -11.52 4.34 7.13
C PRO A 68 -10.07 4.30 7.63
N PRO A 69 -9.80 4.73 8.88
CA PRO A 69 -8.46 4.68 9.45
C PRO A 69 -7.86 3.26 9.45
N MET A 70 -6.56 3.17 9.24
CA MET A 70 -5.80 1.94 9.07
C MET A 70 -4.92 1.68 10.30
N ASP A 71 -5.03 0.49 10.87
CA ASP A 71 -4.25 0.07 12.05
C ASP A 71 -2.85 -0.37 11.67
N VAL A 72 -2.69 -1.01 10.51
CA VAL A 72 -1.38 -1.44 10.01
C VAL A 72 -1.25 -1.05 8.54
N VAL A 73 -0.13 -0.45 8.15
CA VAL A 73 0.20 -0.20 6.74
C VAL A 73 1.44 -1.00 6.39
N TRP A 74 1.39 -1.76 5.31
CA TRP A 74 2.54 -2.42 4.73
C TRP A 74 2.88 -1.79 3.37
N ASP A 75 3.82 -0.86 3.38
CA ASP A 75 4.30 -0.19 2.16
C ASP A 75 5.51 -0.94 1.61
N ARG A 76 5.30 -1.63 0.49
CA ARG A 76 6.38 -2.22 -0.30
C ARG A 76 6.49 -1.45 -1.60
N ALA A 77 7.63 -0.78 -1.75
CA ALA A 77 8.05 -0.06 -2.96
C ALA A 77 7.23 1.17 -3.39
N SER A 78 6.00 1.40 -2.91
CA SER A 78 5.23 2.58 -3.35
C SER A 78 5.91 3.87 -2.91
N LEU A 79 6.39 3.94 -1.67
CA LEU A 79 7.18 5.07 -1.22
C LEU A 79 8.41 5.32 -2.10
N CYS A 80 9.13 4.26 -2.50
CA CYS A 80 10.30 4.35 -3.37
C CYS A 80 9.93 4.90 -4.76
N ILE A 81 8.77 4.51 -5.29
CA ILE A 81 8.26 5.02 -6.57
C ILE A 81 7.94 6.52 -6.44
N MET A 82 7.28 6.93 -5.35
CA MET A 82 6.95 8.33 -5.08
C MET A 82 8.18 9.20 -4.83
N ALA A 83 9.26 8.63 -4.27
CA ALA A 83 10.51 9.34 -3.97
C ALA A 83 11.24 9.89 -5.22
N SER A 84 10.92 9.40 -6.42
CA SER A 84 11.45 9.95 -7.67
C SER A 84 10.97 11.39 -7.97
N GLN A 85 9.89 11.83 -7.34
CA GLN A 85 9.31 13.17 -7.53
C GLN A 85 8.92 13.78 -6.18
N LYS A 86 9.67 14.81 -5.75
CA LYS A 86 9.53 15.41 -4.41
C LYS A 86 8.11 15.84 -4.05
N GLU A 87 7.37 16.44 -5.00
CA GLU A 87 5.98 16.88 -4.78
C GLU A 87 5.02 15.69 -4.58
N ARG A 88 5.17 14.63 -5.37
CA ARG A 88 4.36 13.41 -5.23
C ARG A 88 4.63 12.72 -3.90
N LEU A 89 5.89 12.69 -3.47
CA LEU A 89 6.25 12.15 -2.17
C LEU A 89 5.60 12.94 -1.03
N SER A 90 5.72 14.27 -1.03
CA SER A 90 5.10 15.11 0.02
C SER A 90 3.59 14.87 0.09
N ARG A 91 2.92 14.87 -1.06
CA ARG A 91 1.48 14.59 -1.14
C ARG A 91 1.13 13.19 -0.65
N TYR A 92 1.93 12.18 -0.99
CA TYR A 92 1.72 10.81 -0.57
C TYR A 92 1.81 10.68 0.95
N VAL A 93 2.86 11.27 1.53
CA VAL A 93 3.09 11.32 2.97
C VAL A 93 1.94 11.99 3.71
N GLU A 94 1.47 13.14 3.23
CA GLU A 94 0.38 13.87 3.86
C GLU A 94 -0.94 13.10 3.84
N LEU A 95 -1.31 12.54 2.68
CA LEU A 95 -2.52 11.75 2.54
C LEU A 95 -2.43 10.44 3.34
N MET A 96 -1.28 9.78 3.34
CA MET A 96 -1.10 8.55 4.11
C MET A 96 -1.29 8.81 5.60
N LYS A 97 -0.71 9.90 6.14
CA LYS A 97 -0.93 10.29 7.54
C LYS A 97 -2.40 10.51 7.88
N SER A 98 -3.19 11.05 6.95
CA SER A 98 -4.62 11.31 7.20
C SER A 98 -5.46 10.04 7.36
N VAL A 99 -4.95 8.87 6.95
CA VAL A 99 -5.67 7.60 7.02
C VAL A 99 -5.10 6.65 8.08
N LEU A 100 -4.16 7.08 8.91
CA LEU A 100 -3.58 6.24 9.97
C LEU A 100 -4.41 6.33 11.26
N ALA A 101 -4.75 5.19 11.85
CA ALA A 101 -5.41 5.13 13.14
C ALA A 101 -4.45 5.52 14.28
N PRO A 102 -4.94 6.01 15.44
CA PRO A 102 -4.11 6.14 16.63
C PRO A 102 -3.46 4.80 17.02
N GLY A 103 -2.14 4.80 17.24
CA GLY A 103 -1.40 3.58 17.59
C GLY A 103 -1.08 2.66 16.41
N TYR A 104 -1.17 3.16 15.16
CA TYR A 104 -0.87 2.39 13.97
C TYR A 104 0.55 1.77 13.97
N MET A 105 0.71 0.68 13.22
CA MET A 105 2.01 0.11 12.86
C MET A 105 2.27 0.30 11.37
N TYR A 106 3.41 0.89 11.00
CA TYR A 106 3.77 1.08 9.59
C TYR A 106 5.01 0.25 9.27
N ILE A 107 4.84 -0.76 8.42
CA ILE A 107 5.89 -1.64 7.93
C ILE A 107 6.32 -1.12 6.57
N LEU A 108 7.51 -0.52 6.51
CA LEU A 108 8.10 -0.04 5.28
C LEU A 108 9.19 -1.00 4.80
N THR A 109 9.07 -1.50 3.58
CA THR A 109 10.11 -2.29 2.91
C THR A 109 10.72 -1.51 1.77
N THR A 110 11.99 -1.14 1.89
CA THR A 110 12.76 -0.45 0.84
C THR A 110 14.02 -1.21 0.50
N PHE A 111 14.57 -0.91 -0.68
CA PHE A 111 15.84 -1.46 -1.14
C PHE A 111 16.85 -0.32 -1.23
N ARG A 112 18.03 -0.51 -0.65
CA ARG A 112 19.16 0.38 -0.90
C ARG A 112 19.90 -0.13 -2.13
N HIS A 113 19.93 0.67 -3.19
CA HIS A 113 20.85 0.44 -4.29
C HIS A 113 22.17 1.14 -3.98
N ASP A 114 23.28 0.40 -3.94
CA ASP A 114 24.63 0.98 -3.82
C ASP A 114 25.14 1.60 -5.14
N ASN A 115 24.29 1.63 -6.18
CA ASN A 115 24.61 2.27 -7.45
C ASN A 115 24.38 3.78 -7.39
N SER A 116 25.41 4.54 -7.74
CA SER A 116 25.43 6.01 -7.84
C SER A 116 24.43 6.59 -8.86
N SER A 117 23.73 5.75 -9.62
CA SER A 117 22.71 6.14 -10.60
C SER A 117 21.28 6.13 -10.06
N PHE A 118 21.03 5.58 -8.86
CA PHE A 118 19.71 5.65 -8.22
C PHE A 118 19.61 6.95 -7.40
N THR A 119 18.93 7.95 -7.94
CA THR A 119 18.75 9.28 -7.33
C THR A 119 17.67 9.33 -6.24
N GLY A 120 17.24 8.17 -5.73
CA GLY A 120 16.42 8.09 -4.52
C GLY A 120 17.29 8.41 -3.31
N ASP A 121 17.40 9.69 -2.97
CA ASP A 121 18.27 10.18 -1.91
C ASP A 121 17.92 9.51 -0.56
N ILE A 122 18.94 8.98 0.12
CA ILE A 122 18.85 8.39 1.46
C ILE A 122 18.20 9.39 2.45
N ALA A 123 18.37 10.70 2.25
CA ALA A 123 17.67 11.73 3.04
C ALA A 123 16.14 11.65 2.93
N THR A 124 15.63 11.17 1.80
CA THR A 124 14.21 10.94 1.54
C THR A 124 13.68 9.77 2.39
N LEU A 125 14.48 8.71 2.54
CA LEU A 125 14.14 7.57 3.41
C LEU A 125 14.15 7.99 4.89
N THR A 126 15.11 8.81 5.31
CA THR A 126 15.18 9.34 6.70
C THR A 126 13.95 10.18 7.06
N LYS A 127 13.48 11.05 6.15
CA LYS A 127 12.23 11.81 6.34
C LYS A 127 10.99 10.94 6.43
N VAL A 128 11.03 9.75 5.84
CA VAL A 128 9.91 8.80 5.93
C VAL A 128 9.98 7.99 7.22
N CYS A 129 11.17 7.66 7.69
CA CYS A 129 11.35 7.09 9.03
C CYS A 129 10.82 8.02 10.14
N GLU A 130 10.89 9.34 9.98
CA GLU A 130 10.27 10.32 10.90
C GLU A 130 8.73 10.21 10.97
N LEU A 131 8.11 9.58 9.97
CA LEU A 131 6.65 9.39 9.91
C LEU A 131 6.18 8.10 10.55
N VAL A 132 7.08 7.22 10.94
CA VAL A 132 6.77 5.85 11.34
C VAL A 132 7.27 5.63 12.77
N ASN A 133 6.37 5.51 13.73
CA ASN A 133 6.75 5.07 15.07
C ASN A 133 7.29 3.63 14.98
N GLY A 134 8.49 3.38 15.51
CA GLY A 134 9.04 2.01 15.65
C GLY A 134 9.56 1.37 14.35
N VAL A 135 10.36 2.10 13.56
CA VAL A 135 10.98 1.59 12.32
C VAL A 135 11.88 0.38 12.61
N THR A 136 11.55 -0.77 12.03
CA THR A 136 12.49 -1.89 11.86
C THR A 136 12.87 -1.98 10.39
N VAL A 137 14.13 -1.70 10.05
CA VAL A 137 14.64 -1.78 8.68
C VAL A 137 15.17 -3.18 8.43
N THR A 138 14.52 -3.94 7.54
CA THR A 138 15.02 -5.25 7.07
C THR A 138 15.12 -5.25 5.54
N GLY A 139 16.34 -5.42 5.02
CA GLY A 139 16.57 -5.56 3.58
C GLY A 139 16.13 -6.94 3.09
N ILE A 140 15.31 -6.97 2.04
CA ILE A 140 14.91 -8.19 1.33
C ILE A 140 15.32 -8.01 -0.14
N PRO A 141 15.61 -9.05 -0.95
CA PRO A 141 15.87 -8.92 -2.38
C PRO A 141 14.61 -9.19 -3.23
N SER A 142 14.47 -8.44 -4.33
CA SER A 142 13.54 -8.61 -5.47
C SER A 142 12.08 -8.14 -5.34
N LEU A 143 11.60 -7.62 -6.48
CA LEU A 143 10.43 -6.77 -6.75
C LEU A 143 9.13 -7.55 -6.88
N TYR A 144 8.04 -6.96 -6.39
CA TYR A 144 6.81 -6.61 -7.11
C TYR A 144 6.15 -5.48 -6.29
N GLU A 145 5.49 -4.53 -6.94
CA GLU A 145 4.74 -3.45 -6.28
C GLU A 145 3.78 -4.02 -5.23
N VAL A 146 3.50 -3.29 -4.16
CA VAL A 146 2.14 -2.93 -3.71
C VAL A 146 2.20 -2.36 -2.27
N THR A 147 1.54 -1.22 -2.03
CA THR A 147 1.19 -0.78 -0.67
C THR A 147 -0.15 -1.36 -0.24
N TRP A 148 -0.14 -1.97 0.94
CA TRP A 148 -1.30 -2.58 1.56
C TRP A 148 -1.68 -1.83 2.82
N CYS A 149 -2.98 -1.67 3.04
CA CYS A 149 -3.53 -1.15 4.28
C CYS A 149 -4.33 -2.28 4.97
N ILE A 150 -4.08 -2.49 6.24
CA ILE A 150 -4.61 -3.58 7.05
C ILE A 150 -5.40 -2.96 8.20
N ARG A 151 -6.59 -3.48 8.41
CA ARG A 151 -7.47 -3.13 9.52
C ARG A 151 -7.63 -4.34 10.44
N GLY A 152 -7.44 -4.12 11.74
CA GLY A 152 -7.52 -5.12 12.80
C GLY A 152 -8.96 -5.54 13.09
#